data_AF-A0A819Z0F4-F1
#
_entry.id   AF-A0A819Z0F4-F1
#
_cell.length_a   1.000
_cell.length_b   1.000
_cell.length_c   1.000
_cell.angle_alpha   90.00
_cell.angle_beta   90.00
_cell.angle_gamma   90.00
#
_symmetry.space_group_name_H-M   'P 1'
#
loop_
_entity.id
_entity.type
_entity.pdbx_description
1 polymer ?
#
loop_
_entity_poly.entity_id
_entity_poly.type
_entity_poly.pdbx_seq_one_letter_code
_entity_poly.pdbx_strand_id
1 'polypeptide(L)' 'FLFYLEMINELSQKAQFIITTFGPDLLKYGDKFYGITYRNKVSQIRSVTHEEALEFVEDNEVQNQVTQPVTTATPS' A
#
# COMPACT_ATOMS: atom_id res chain seq x y z
N PHE A 1 -16.72 4.11 1.77
CA PHE A 1 -15.32 4.11 1.30
C PHE A 1 -15.19 4.82 -0.06
N LEU A 2 -15.90 4.37 -1.11
CA LEU A 2 -15.84 5.01 -2.44
C LEU A 2 -16.22 6.50 -2.47
N PHE A 3 -17.31 6.91 -1.79
CA PHE A 3 -17.71 8.32 -1.71
C PHE A 3 -16.69 9.24 -1.00
N TYR A 4 -15.86 8.68 -0.11
CA TYR A 4 -14.83 9.46 0.58
C TYR A 4 -13.67 9.82 -0.37
N LEU A 5 -13.35 8.94 -1.31
CA LEU A 5 -12.32 9.16 -2.31
C LEU A 5 -12.74 10.23 -3.32
N GLU A 6 -14.01 10.20 -3.74
CA GLU A 6 -14.58 11.23 -4.62
C GLU A 6 -14.51 12.61 -3.96
N MET A 7 -14.89 12.72 -2.69
CA MET A 7 -14.79 13.98 -1.93
C MET A 7 -13.34 14.51 -1.85
N ILE A 8 -12.37 13.63 -1.57
CA ILE A 8 -10.94 14.02 -1.53
C ILE A 8 -10.49 14.52 -2.90
N ASN A 9 -10.88 13.84 -3.97
CA ASN A 9 -10.52 14.20 -5.33
C ASN A 9 -11.11 15.56 -5.75
N GLU A 10 -12.33 15.90 -5.32
CA GLU A 10 -12.90 17.22 -5.57
C GLU A 10 -12.14 18.32 -4.81
N LEU A 11 -11.75 18.05 -3.56
CA LEU A 11 -11.03 19.01 -2.72
C LEU A 11 -9.57 19.21 -3.15
N SER A 12 -8.95 18.21 -3.80
CA SER A 12 -7.54 18.26 -4.23
C SER A 12 -7.26 19.39 -5.24
N GLN A 13 -8.29 19.87 -5.94
CA GLN A 13 -8.19 21.02 -6.84
C GLN A 13 -7.84 22.34 -6.11
N LYS A 14 -8.07 22.40 -4.79
CA LYS A 14 -7.86 23.60 -3.98
C LYS A 14 -6.80 23.44 -2.89
N ALA A 15 -6.37 22.20 -2.62
CA ALA A 15 -5.44 21.89 -1.55
C ALA A 15 -4.60 20.65 -1.87
N GLN A 16 -3.40 20.57 -1.29
CA GLN A 16 -2.54 19.40 -1.44
C GLN A 16 -2.87 18.35 -0.38
N PHE A 17 -3.13 17.12 -0.82
CA PHE A 17 -3.32 15.97 0.05
C PHE A 17 -2.11 15.04 -0.03
N ILE A 18 -1.66 14.56 1.13
CA ILE A 18 -0.71 13.46 1.27
C ILE A 18 -1.44 12.36 2.02
N ILE A 19 -1.54 11.18 1.42
CA ILE A 19 -2.33 10.08 1.96
C ILE A 19 -1.52 8.80 1.89
N THR A 20 -1.56 8.03 2.97
CA THR A 20 -0.98 6.69 3.07
C THR A 20 -2.13 5.68 3.15
N THR A 21 -2.09 4.64 2.31
CA THR A 21 -3.12 3.61 2.22
C THR A 21 -2.47 2.22 2.12
N PHE A 22 -3.20 1.19 2.55
CA PHE A 22 -2.88 -0.21 2.27
C PHE A 22 -3.83 -0.83 1.23
N GLY A 23 -4.82 -0.07 0.74
CA GLY A 23 -5.78 -0.54 -0.25
C GLY A 23 -5.60 0.16 -1.60
N PRO A 24 -5.87 -0.52 -2.73
CA PRO A 24 -5.57 -0.03 -4.07
C PRO A 24 -6.53 1.07 -4.55
N ASP A 25 -7.74 1.16 -3.97
CA ASP A 25 -8.80 2.04 -4.43
C ASP A 25 -8.41 3.53 -4.51
N LEU A 26 -7.52 3.97 -3.61
CA LEU A 26 -7.05 5.37 -3.57
C LEU A 26 -6.01 5.65 -4.66
N LEU A 27 -5.29 4.63 -5.16
CA LEU A 27 -4.26 4.81 -6.18
C LEU A 27 -4.83 5.40 -7.48
N LYS A 28 -6.10 5.10 -7.78
CA LYS A 28 -6.84 5.66 -8.93
C LYS A 28 -6.89 7.19 -8.95
N TYR A 29 -6.85 7.84 -7.78
CA TYR A 29 -6.98 9.30 -7.65
C TYR A 29 -5.64 10.00 -7.39
N GLY A 30 -4.53 9.27 -7.31
CA GLY A 30 -3.24 9.84 -6.98
C GLY A 30 -2.52 10.43 -8.20
N ASP A 31 -1.93 11.62 -8.03
CA ASP A 31 -1.08 12.24 -9.07
C ASP A 31 0.37 11.74 -9.01
N LYS A 32 0.86 11.44 -7.80
CA LYS A 32 2.24 11.01 -7.54
C LYS A 32 2.25 9.92 -6.49
N PHE A 33 3.08 8.91 -6.70
CA PHE A 33 3.18 7.75 -5.83
C PHE A 33 4.58 7.66 -5.23
N TYR A 34 4.63 7.32 -3.95
CA TYR A 34 5.89 7.21 -3.20
C TYR A 34 5.95 5.88 -2.47
N GLY A 35 6.96 5.09 -2.81
CA GLY A 35 7.26 3.83 -2.14
C GLY A 35 8.26 4.04 -1.01
N ILE A 36 7.98 3.48 0.16
CA ILE A 36 8.89 3.48 1.30
C ILE A 36 9.45 2.06 1.46
N THR A 37 10.77 1.94 1.52
CA THR A 37 11.46 0.66 1.80
C THR A 37 12.32 0.80 3.05
N TYR A 38 12.37 -0.25 3.85
CA TYR A 38 13.24 -0.31 5.03
C TYR A 38 14.25 -1.46 4.87
N ARG A 39 15.53 -1.14 4.78
CA ARG A 39 16.63 -2.11 4.66
C ARG A 39 17.82 -1.65 5.49
N ASN A 40 18.53 -2.59 6.12
CA ASN A 40 19.73 -2.30 6.93
C ASN A 40 19.52 -1.21 8.00
N LYS A 41 18.34 -1.17 8.62
CA LYS A 41 17.94 -0.15 9.60
C LYS A 41 17.85 1.29 9.04
N VAL A 42 17.70 1.42 7.72
CA VAL A 42 17.54 2.71 7.04
C VAL A 42 16.24 2.70 6.23
N SER A 43 15.42 3.75 6.42
CA SER A 43 14.24 4.01 5.61
C SER A 43 14.61 4.85 4.38
N GLN A 44 14.16 4.43 3.21
CA GLN A 44 14.36 5.12 1.94
C GLN A 44 13.01 5.37 1.27
N ILE A 45 12.86 6.57 0.71
CA ILE A 45 11.69 6.97 -0.07
C ILE A 45 12.09 7.14 -1.54
N ARG A 46 11.25 6.64 -2.44
CA ARG A 46 11.41 6.81 -3.90
C ARG A 46 10.09 7.15 -4.55
N SER A 47 10.15 7.93 -5.63
CA SER A 47 9.03 8.06 -6.55
C SER A 47 8.86 6.73 -7.28
N VAL A 48 7.62 6.28 -7.41
CA VAL A 48 7.26 5.02 -8.11
C VAL A 48 6.18 5.29 -9.14
N THR A 49 6.02 4.41 -10.11
CA THR A 49 4.90 4.49 -11.05
C THR A 49 3.60 3.99 -10.40
N HIS A 50 2.48 4.24 -11.06
CA HIS A 50 1.18 3.74 -10.59
C HIS A 50 1.15 2.20 -10.58
N GLU A 51 1.74 1.56 -11.59
CA GLU A 51 1.84 0.09 -11.68
C GLU A 51 2.69 -0.49 -10.55
N GLU A 52 3.85 0.10 -10.27
CA GLU A 52 4.71 -0.31 -9.14
C GLU A 52 4.01 -0.11 -7.78
N ALA A 53 3.18 0.93 -7.66
CA ALA A 53 2.39 1.17 -6.45
C ALA A 53 1.26 0.14 -6.28
N LEU A 54 0.59 -0.25 -7.38
CA LEU A 54 -0.41 -1.30 -7.37
C LEU A 54 0.19 -2.64 -6.96
N GLU A 55 1.31 -3.05 -7.59
CA GLU A 55 2.04 -4.28 -7.23
C GLU A 55 2.42 -4.28 -5.75
N PHE A 56 2.90 -3.16 -5.23
CA PHE A 56 3.25 -3.04 -3.81
C PHE A 56 2.04 -3.23 -2.89
N VAL A 57 0.88 -2.68 -3.25
CA VAL A 57 -0.34 -2.79 -2.44
C VAL A 57 -0.90 -4.21 -2.49
N GLU A 58 -0.93 -4.84 -3.65
CA GLU A 58 -1.37 -6.23 -3.83
C GLU A 58 -0.46 -7.22 -3.09
N ASP A 59 0.87 -7.02 -3.13
CA ASP A 59 1.84 -7.84 -2.39
C ASP A 59 1.67 -7.73 -0.85
N ASN A 60 1.27 -6.56 -0.35
CA ASN A 60 1.00 -6.37 1.09
C ASN A 60 -0.27 -7.12 1.55
N GLU A 61 -1.24 -7.36 0.66
CA GLU A 61 -2.40 -8.20 1.00
C GLU A 61 -1.98 -9.67 1.19
N VAL A 62 -0.97 -10.15 0.44
CA VAL A 62 -0.46 -11.52 0.53
C VAL A 62 0.37 -11.76 1.80
N GLN A 63 1.10 -10.75 2.30
CA GLN A 63 1.92 -10.87 3.52
C GLN A 63 1.11 -10.95 4.82
N ASN A 64 -0.19 -10.64 4.80
CA ASN A 64 -1.06 -10.71 5.99
C ASN A 64 -1.76 -12.08 6.18
N GLN A 65 -1.40 -13.12 5.40
CA GLN A 65 -1.93 -14.49 5.54
C GLN A 65 -0.89 -15.57 5.86
N VAL A 66 0.27 -15.23 6.42
CA VAL A 66 1.21 -16.26 6.92
C VAL A 66 1.67 -15.95 8.34
N THR A 67 0.88 -16.36 9.34
CA THR A 67 1.40 -16.87 10.62
C THR A 67 0.35 -17.74 11.33
N GLN A 68 0.40 -19.05 11.12
CA GLN A 68 0.25 -20.03 12.20
C GLN A 68 1.24 -21.18 11.96
N PRO A 69 2.11 -21.53 12.93
CA PRO A 69 2.94 -22.72 12.84
C PRO A 69 2.09 -23.94 13.18
N VAL A 70 1.74 -24.77 12.20
CA VAL A 70 1.28 -26.14 12.49
C VAL A 70 2.52 -27.03 12.55
N THR A 71 3.01 -27.24 13.77
CA THR A 71 3.84 -28.39 14.12
C THR A 71 2.97 -29.64 13.95
N THR A 72 3.17 -30.40 12.88
CA THR A 72 2.70 -31.80 12.85
C THR A 72 3.93 -32.69 12.98
N ALA A 73 4.06 -33.24 14.18
CA ALA A 73 5.01 -34.28 14.51
C ALA A 73 4.85 -35.46 13.54
N THR A 74 5.98 -35.96 13.04
CA THR A 74 6.11 -37.24 12.35
C THR A 74 5.68 -38.36 13.31
N PRO A 75 4.66 -39.18 13.02
CA PRO A 75 4.49 -40.43 13.73
C PRO A 75 5.45 -41.48 13.13
N SER A 76 6.26 -42.07 14.01
CA SER A 76 6.97 -43.35 13.77
C SER A 76 6.00 -44.52 13.68
#